data_AF-A0A969ZBJ5-F1
#
_entry.id   AF-A0A969ZBJ5-F1
#
_cell.length_a   1.000
_cell.length_b   1.000
_cell.length_c   1.000
_cell.angle_alpha   90.00
_cell.angle_beta   90.00
_cell.angle_gamma   90.00
#
_symmetry.space_group_name_H-M   'P 1'
#
loop_
_entity.id
_entity.type
_entity.pdbx_description
1 polymer ?
#
loop_
_entity_poly.entity_id
_entity_poly.type
_entity_poly.pdbx_seq_one_letter_code
_entity_poly.pdbx_strand_id
1 'polypeptide(L)'
;MTNTPIKTKNSVGNKELIRIVFAAILAALAILVGYIEIVWPIAPHLKLDFSEVIVLASLVLIGFKHTIGVIVVRSVVRWLITGRTDVPFPFFGESVAIIASIALVVFFLLISKLLKISNKREEETETRSRGPYDIRYSGPGSLFAKEIALIAIVTVLMALFMTTINFFIVTPAYASKGSHVFFTTFVNSGEYGFNAVDGYVPYLIAMIVMYIPFNLIKFASCLFLFMLIKKPLISEINLRS
;
A
#
# COMPACT_ATOMS: atom_id res chain seq x y z
N MET A 1 6.48 -24.39 46.31
CA MET A 1 5.45 -24.59 45.27
C MET A 1 5.43 -23.34 44.40
N THR A 2 5.96 -23.44 43.18
CA THR A 2 6.07 -22.33 42.22
C THR A 2 4.78 -22.23 41.42
N ASN A 3 3.96 -21.22 41.74
CA ASN A 3 2.77 -20.87 40.98
C ASN A 3 3.17 -20.43 39.56
N THR A 4 3.04 -21.33 38.59
CA THR A 4 3.10 -20.98 37.17
C THR A 4 1.72 -20.47 36.76
N PRO A 5 1.60 -19.25 36.22
CA PRO A 5 0.31 -18.73 35.80
C PRO A 5 -0.17 -19.48 34.55
N ILE A 6 -1.30 -20.18 34.68
CA ILE A 6 -2.01 -20.81 33.57
C ILE A 6 -2.54 -19.68 32.67
N LYS A 7 -1.85 -19.41 31.55
CA LYS A 7 -2.41 -18.58 30.47
C LYS A 7 -3.61 -19.33 29.90
N THR A 8 -4.81 -18.88 30.25
CA THR A 8 -6.06 -19.50 29.78
C THR A 8 -6.20 -19.31 28.27
N LYS A 9 -6.39 -20.42 27.57
CA LYS A 9 -6.62 -20.54 26.11
C LYS A 9 -7.73 -19.60 25.59
N ASN A 10 -8.69 -19.25 26.47
CA ASN A 10 -9.79 -18.32 26.21
C ASN A 10 -9.34 -16.87 25.93
N SER A 11 -8.23 -16.42 26.49
CA SER A 11 -7.73 -15.05 26.27
C SER A 11 -7.12 -14.84 24.89
N VAL A 12 -6.55 -15.89 24.29
CA VAL A 12 -5.92 -15.86 22.96
C VAL A 12 -6.99 -15.86 21.87
N GLY A 13 -8.02 -16.70 22.00
CA GLY A 13 -9.13 -16.77 21.06
C GLY A 13 -9.89 -15.45 20.91
N ASN A 14 -10.09 -14.72 22.02
CA ASN A 14 -10.78 -13.43 22.00
C ASN A 14 -9.96 -12.34 21.26
N LYS A 15 -8.62 -12.33 21.43
CA LYS A 15 -7.76 -11.34 20.74
C LYS A 15 -7.71 -11.56 19.23
N GLU A 16 -7.63 -12.81 18.79
CA GLU A 16 -7.65 -13.14 17.36
C GLU A 16 -9.01 -12.83 16.74
N LEU A 17 -10.11 -13.11 17.45
CA LEU A 17 -11.45 -12.72 17.00
C LEU A 17 -11.57 -11.21 16.79
N ILE A 18 -11.11 -10.42 17.77
CA ILE A 18 -11.11 -8.95 17.67
C ILE A 18 -10.31 -8.49 16.45
N ARG A 19 -9.13 -9.07 16.17
CA ARG A 19 -8.32 -8.71 15.00
C ARG A 19 -9.01 -9.01 13.68
N ILE A 20 -9.72 -10.13 13.57
CA ILE A 20 -10.50 -10.49 12.37
C ILE A 20 -11.66 -9.51 12.19
N VAL A 21 -12.38 -9.15 13.27
CA VAL A 21 -13.46 -8.16 13.22
C VAL A 21 -12.92 -6.80 12.78
N PHE A 22 -11.80 -6.34 13.35
CA PHE A 22 -11.14 -5.10 12.90
C PHE A 22 -10.70 -5.18 11.44
N ALA A 23 -10.17 -6.32 10.98
CA ALA A 23 -9.82 -6.51 9.58
C ALA A 23 -11.04 -6.34 8.67
N ALA A 24 -12.19 -6.93 9.03
CA ALA A 24 -13.42 -6.78 8.26
C ALA A 24 -13.91 -5.32 8.20
N ILE A 25 -13.88 -4.61 9.34
CA ILE A 25 -14.25 -3.19 9.42
C ILE A 25 -13.31 -2.34 8.57
N LEU A 26 -12.00 -2.56 8.66
CA LEU A 26 -11.00 -1.81 7.89
C LEU A 26 -11.10 -2.14 6.39
N ALA A 27 -11.42 -3.37 6.01
CA ALA A 27 -11.70 -3.72 4.62
C ALA A 27 -12.93 -2.97 4.10
N ALA A 28 -14.03 -2.95 4.85
CA ALA A 28 -15.22 -2.18 4.49
C ALA A 28 -14.92 -0.69 4.34
N LEU A 29 -14.14 -0.11 5.27
CA LEU A 29 -13.74 1.29 5.19
C LEU A 29 -12.83 1.56 3.98
N ALA A 30 -11.89 0.66 3.69
CA ALA A 30 -11.02 0.78 2.52
C ALA A 30 -11.81 0.67 1.21
N ILE A 31 -12.88 -0.13 1.16
CA ILE A 31 -13.82 -0.16 0.03
C ILE A 31 -14.52 1.20 -0.12
N LEU A 32 -15.13 1.71 0.96
CA LEU A 32 -15.86 2.99 0.95
C LEU A 32 -14.99 4.16 0.52
N VAL A 33 -13.79 4.28 1.10
CA VAL A 33 -12.83 5.33 0.72
C VAL A 33 -12.35 5.12 -0.72
N GLY A 34 -12.20 3.87 -1.17
CA GLY A 34 -11.83 3.54 -2.54
C GLY A 34 -12.89 3.88 -3.59
N TYR A 35 -14.14 4.12 -3.19
CA TYR A 35 -15.20 4.64 -4.07
C TYR A 35 -15.16 6.16 -4.21
N ILE A 36 -14.46 6.86 -3.31
CA ILE A 36 -14.21 8.30 -3.43
C ILE A 36 -12.98 8.48 -4.32
N GLU A 37 -13.16 8.18 -5.60
CA GLU A 37 -12.10 8.21 -6.60
C GLU A 37 -12.13 9.49 -7.43
N ILE A 38 -10.95 10.10 -7.62
CA ILE A 38 -10.74 11.26 -8.48
C ILE A 38 -10.05 10.77 -9.75
N VAL A 39 -10.71 10.96 -10.88
CA VAL A 39 -10.18 10.59 -12.20
C VAL A 39 -8.99 11.49 -12.55
N TRP A 40 -7.87 10.89 -12.97
CA TRP A 40 -6.69 11.65 -13.34
C TRP A 40 -6.90 12.37 -14.68
N PRO A 41 -6.70 13.71 -14.76
CA PRO A 41 -7.07 14.50 -15.94
C PRO A 41 -6.41 14.05 -17.25
N ILE A 42 -5.18 13.55 -17.19
CA ILE A 42 -4.37 13.18 -18.36
C ILE A 42 -4.61 11.72 -18.77
N ALA A 43 -5.11 10.89 -17.85
CA ALA A 43 -5.28 9.45 -18.06
C ALA A 43 -6.51 8.96 -17.28
N PRO A 44 -7.71 8.95 -17.89
CA PRO A 44 -8.96 8.65 -17.18
C PRO A 44 -9.05 7.25 -16.56
N HIS A 45 -8.26 6.30 -17.06
CA HIS A 45 -8.13 4.95 -16.49
C HIS A 45 -7.35 4.93 -15.17
N LEU A 46 -6.61 6.00 -14.87
CA LEU A 46 -5.93 6.19 -13.59
C LEU A 46 -6.85 6.91 -12.61
N LYS A 47 -7.00 6.30 -11.43
CA LYS A 47 -7.90 6.79 -10.40
C LYS A 47 -7.14 6.99 -9.09
N LEU A 48 -7.23 8.22 -8.57
CA LEU A 48 -6.68 8.59 -7.28
C LEU A 48 -7.74 8.32 -6.22
N ASP A 49 -7.41 7.47 -5.27
CA ASP A 49 -8.23 7.16 -4.11
C ASP A 49 -7.32 7.06 -2.88
N PHE A 50 -7.92 7.06 -1.68
CA PHE A 50 -7.18 7.02 -0.42
C PHE A 50 -7.35 5.70 0.34
N SER A 51 -7.73 4.63 -0.35
CA SER A 51 -7.94 3.34 0.30
C SER A 51 -6.63 2.73 0.84
N GLU A 52 -5.48 3.10 0.26
CA GLU A 52 -4.15 2.74 0.78
C GLU A 52 -3.85 3.33 2.17
N VAL A 53 -4.46 4.46 2.53
CA VAL A 53 -4.34 5.03 3.89
C VAL A 53 -4.89 4.04 4.91
N ILE A 54 -6.00 3.38 4.60
CA ILE A 54 -6.65 2.39 5.46
C ILE A 54 -5.83 1.09 5.51
N VAL A 55 -5.21 0.69 4.40
CA VAL A 55 -4.29 -0.46 4.34
C VAL A 55 -3.06 -0.24 5.24
N LEU A 56 -2.48 0.96 5.23
CA LEU A 56 -1.39 1.31 6.13
C LEU A 56 -1.85 1.41 7.58
N ALA A 57 -3.07 1.92 7.83
CA ALA A 57 -3.65 1.94 9.17
C ALA A 57 -3.85 0.51 9.71
N SER A 58 -4.35 -0.43 8.89
CA SER A 58 -4.51 -1.83 9.30
C SER A 58 -3.17 -2.48 9.63
N LEU A 59 -2.10 -2.13 8.90
CA LEU A 59 -0.75 -2.61 9.19
C LEU A 59 -0.31 -2.26 10.62
N VAL A 60 -0.60 -1.03 11.06
CA VAL A 60 -0.27 -0.57 12.42
C VAL A 60 -1.19 -1.16 13.49
N LEU A 61 -2.49 -1.31 13.19
CA LEU A 61 -3.50 -1.77 14.16
C LEU A 61 -3.42 -3.27 14.44
N ILE A 62 -3.41 -4.08 13.38
CA ILE A 62 -3.65 -5.53 13.44
C ILE A 62 -2.50 -6.36 12.85
N GLY A 63 -1.48 -5.69 12.31
CA GLY A 63 -0.25 -6.31 11.82
C GLY A 63 -0.35 -6.86 10.39
N PHE A 64 0.80 -7.22 9.83
CA PHE A 64 0.96 -7.60 8.43
C PHE A 64 0.01 -8.72 7.97
N LYS A 65 -0.12 -9.80 8.74
CA LYS A 65 -0.94 -10.98 8.36
C LYS A 65 -2.39 -10.60 8.07
N HIS A 66 -3.00 -9.81 8.94
CA HIS A 66 -4.39 -9.40 8.79
C HIS A 66 -4.55 -8.32 7.71
N THR A 67 -3.56 -7.43 7.53
CA THR A 67 -3.56 -6.45 6.44
C THR A 67 -3.60 -7.09 5.05
N ILE A 68 -2.90 -8.21 4.85
CA ILE A 68 -3.03 -8.96 3.57
C ILE A 68 -4.49 -9.39 3.36
N GLY A 69 -5.16 -9.87 4.42
CA GLY A 69 -6.59 -10.17 4.39
C GLY A 69 -7.45 -8.94 4.02
N VAL A 70 -7.16 -7.77 4.60
CA VAL A 70 -7.83 -6.51 4.27
C VAL A 70 -7.69 -6.18 2.78
N ILE A 71 -6.48 -6.27 2.23
CA ILE A 71 -6.21 -5.99 0.80
C ILE A 71 -7.03 -6.93 -0.09
N VAL A 72 -6.97 -8.24 0.17
CA VAL A 72 -7.65 -9.25 -0.65
C VAL A 72 -9.16 -9.08 -0.58
N VAL A 73 -9.73 -8.95 0.62
CA VAL A 73 -11.18 -8.79 0.81
C VAL A 73 -11.68 -7.52 0.13
N ARG A 74 -10.99 -6.39 0.32
CA ARG A 74 -11.33 -5.12 -0.36
C ARG A 74 -11.38 -5.30 -1.87
N SER A 75 -10.36 -5.90 -2.46
CA SER A 75 -10.27 -6.04 -3.93
C SER A 75 -11.28 -7.05 -4.49
N VAL A 76 -11.53 -8.16 -3.80
CA VAL A 76 -12.57 -9.11 -4.21
C VAL A 76 -13.96 -8.49 -4.14
N VAL A 77 -14.27 -7.74 -3.07
CA VAL A 77 -15.59 -7.11 -2.94
C VAL A 77 -15.78 -5.98 -3.95
N ARG A 78 -14.77 -5.13 -4.17
CA ARG A 78 -14.84 -4.07 -5.20
C ARG A 78 -15.02 -4.65 -6.59
N TRP A 79 -14.36 -5.76 -6.90
CA TRP A 79 -14.58 -6.49 -8.14
C TRP A 79 -16.06 -6.93 -8.29
N LEU A 80 -16.63 -7.53 -7.24
CA LEU A 80 -18.02 -8.00 -7.25
C LEU A 80 -19.04 -6.87 -7.45
N ILE A 81 -18.77 -5.68 -6.90
CA ILE A 81 -19.67 -4.53 -7.01
C ILE A 81 -19.53 -3.83 -8.38
N THR A 82 -18.31 -3.61 -8.84
CA THR A 82 -18.03 -2.74 -10.00
C THR A 82 -18.15 -3.49 -11.33
N GLY A 83 -18.09 -4.83 -11.32
CA GLY A 83 -18.24 -5.65 -12.51
C GLY A 83 -16.95 -5.82 -13.33
N ARG A 84 -17.08 -6.39 -14.53
CA ARG A 84 -15.94 -6.72 -15.41
C ARG A 84 -15.39 -5.48 -16.11
N THR A 85 -14.07 -5.41 -16.21
CA THR A 85 -13.35 -4.45 -17.06
C THR A 85 -13.43 -4.84 -18.54
N ASP A 86 -13.27 -3.86 -19.45
CA ASP A 86 -13.27 -4.05 -20.93
C ASP A 86 -12.08 -4.85 -21.48
N VAL A 87 -11.16 -5.26 -20.61
CA VAL A 87 -10.06 -6.19 -20.89
C VAL A 87 -10.55 -7.63 -20.67
N PRO A 88 -10.10 -8.63 -21.46
CA PRO A 88 -10.52 -10.04 -21.36
C PRO A 88 -10.17 -10.71 -20.02
N PHE A 89 -9.46 -10.00 -19.14
CA PHE A 89 -9.21 -10.39 -17.76
C PHE A 89 -10.15 -9.61 -16.83
N PRO A 90 -11.23 -10.23 -16.31
CA PRO A 90 -12.27 -9.52 -15.58
C PRO A 90 -11.81 -8.88 -14.26
N PHE A 91 -10.63 -9.26 -13.76
CA PHE A 91 -10.03 -8.84 -12.49
C PHE A 91 -8.76 -8.00 -12.68
N PHE A 92 -8.53 -7.46 -13.89
CA PHE A 92 -7.28 -6.81 -14.23
C PHE A 92 -6.94 -5.61 -13.33
N GLY A 93 -7.85 -4.63 -13.23
CA GLY A 93 -7.63 -3.44 -12.41
C GLY A 93 -7.45 -3.75 -10.93
N GLU A 94 -8.21 -4.71 -10.40
CA GLU A 94 -8.09 -5.14 -9.01
C GLU A 94 -6.78 -5.89 -8.73
N SER A 95 -6.28 -6.65 -9.69
CA SER A 95 -4.96 -7.29 -9.56
C SER A 95 -3.85 -6.27 -9.47
N VAL A 96 -3.91 -5.21 -10.29
CA VAL A 96 -2.96 -4.09 -10.23
C VAL A 96 -3.07 -3.37 -8.87
N ALA A 97 -4.28 -3.17 -8.35
CA ALA A 97 -4.50 -2.56 -7.04
C ALA A 97 -3.95 -3.43 -5.88
N ILE A 98 -4.12 -4.75 -5.94
CA ILE A 98 -3.55 -5.70 -4.97
C ILE A 98 -2.01 -5.61 -4.99
N ILE A 99 -1.41 -5.68 -6.18
CA ILE A 99 0.05 -5.60 -6.36
C ILE A 99 0.58 -4.27 -5.80
N ALA A 100 -0.06 -3.16 -6.13
CA ALA A 100 0.31 -1.83 -5.62
C ALA A 100 0.24 -1.77 -4.09
N SER A 101 -0.82 -2.33 -3.49
CA SER A 101 -1.03 -2.29 -2.05
C SER A 101 -0.02 -3.14 -1.29
N ILE A 102 0.28 -4.34 -1.79
CA ILE A 102 1.30 -5.22 -1.21
C ILE A 102 2.68 -4.57 -1.32
N ALA A 103 3.02 -4.01 -2.49
CA ALA A 103 4.28 -3.31 -2.69
C ALA A 103 4.42 -2.10 -1.75
N LEU A 104 3.36 -1.31 -1.58
CA LEU A 104 3.34 -0.19 -0.64
C LEU A 104 3.63 -0.64 0.79
N VAL A 105 2.95 -1.70 1.26
CA VAL A 105 3.17 -2.26 2.60
C VAL A 105 4.62 -2.74 2.76
N VAL A 106 5.15 -3.47 1.77
CA VAL A 106 6.52 -4.00 1.81
C VAL A 106 7.55 -2.86 1.83
N PHE A 107 7.45 -1.88 0.93
CA PHE A 107 8.37 -0.74 0.92
C PHE A 107 8.26 0.09 2.18
N PHE A 108 7.04 0.32 2.68
CA PHE A 108 6.85 1.01 3.94
C PHE A 108 7.57 0.30 5.10
N LEU A 109 7.43 -1.03 5.22
CA LEU A 109 8.11 -1.82 6.25
C LEU A 109 9.63 -1.80 6.10
N LEU A 110 10.14 -2.04 4.89
CA LEU A 110 11.58 -2.07 4.61
C LEU A 110 12.23 -0.73 4.93
N ILE A 111 11.65 0.39 4.47
CA ILE A 111 12.20 1.72 4.69
C ILE A 111 12.03 2.18 6.14
N SER A 112 10.91 1.85 6.79
CA SER A 112 10.73 2.11 8.24
C SER A 112 11.82 1.44 9.06
N LYS A 113 12.16 0.19 8.73
CA LYS A 113 13.23 -0.58 9.37
C LYS A 113 14.61 0.03 9.07
N LEU A 114 14.88 0.39 7.81
CA LEU A 114 16.16 0.96 7.37
C LEU A 114 16.44 2.31 8.04
N LEU A 115 15.43 3.19 8.13
CA LEU A 115 15.53 4.50 8.78
C LEU A 115 15.52 4.42 10.31
N LYS A 116 15.42 3.21 10.88
CA LYS A 116 15.29 2.97 12.32
C LYS A 116 14.19 3.85 12.93
N ILE A 117 13.07 3.97 12.22
CA ILE A 117 11.85 4.57 12.75
C ILE A 117 11.23 3.49 13.64
N SER A 118 11.90 3.23 14.77
CA SER A 118 11.44 2.23 15.72
C SER A 118 10.20 2.77 16.40
N ASN A 119 9.04 2.32 15.92
CA ASN A 119 7.86 2.24 16.76
C ASN A 119 8.14 1.13 17.78
N LYS A 120 8.18 1.50 19.05
CA LYS A 120 8.45 0.69 20.25
C LYS A 120 7.46 -0.49 20.45
N ARG A 121 7.30 -1.40 19.48
CA ARG A 121 6.35 -2.53 19.55
C ARG A 121 6.86 -3.87 19.00
N GLU A 122 8.11 -3.99 18.56
CA GLU A 122 8.66 -5.28 18.08
C GLU A 122 9.67 -5.96 19.03
N GLU A 123 9.94 -5.45 20.24
CA GLU A 123 10.96 -6.04 21.14
C GLU A 123 10.55 -6.25 22.62
N GLU A 124 9.26 -6.28 22.98
CA GLU A 124 8.83 -6.58 24.38
C GLU A 124 8.32 -8.01 24.60
N THR A 125 8.75 -8.98 23.78
CA THR A 125 8.53 -10.39 24.12
C THR A 125 9.73 -11.27 23.78
N GLU A 126 10.93 -10.87 24.22
CA GLU A 126 11.97 -11.84 24.60
C GLU A 126 13.08 -11.18 25.46
N THR A 127 13.00 -11.47 26.77
CA THR A 127 14.13 -11.68 27.69
C THR A 127 15.07 -10.52 28.07
N ARG A 128 14.90 -10.06 29.32
CA ARG A 128 15.91 -9.78 30.37
C ARG A 128 17.28 -9.18 29.97
N SER A 129 17.58 -8.05 30.64
CA SER A 129 18.91 -7.56 31.03
C SER A 129 19.97 -7.37 29.95
N ARG A 130 20.15 -6.13 29.48
CA ARG A 130 21.47 -5.56 29.14
C ARG A 130 21.55 -4.08 29.51
N GLY A 131 22.66 -3.71 30.18
CA GLY A 131 23.06 -2.35 30.51
C GLY A 131 23.75 -1.62 29.34
N PRO A 132 24.87 -0.92 29.59
CA PRO A 132 24.95 0.53 29.76
C PRO A 132 25.38 1.25 28.47
N TYR A 133 24.64 1.06 27.37
CA TYR A 133 24.93 1.76 26.12
C TYR A 133 23.91 2.86 25.83
N ASP A 134 24.45 4.07 25.85
CA ASP A 134 23.87 5.39 25.63
C ASP A 134 22.95 5.44 24.39
N ILE A 135 21.65 5.62 24.62
CA ILE A 135 20.68 5.92 23.58
C ILE A 135 20.75 7.43 23.35
N ARG A 136 21.50 7.85 22.32
CA ARG A 136 21.43 9.22 21.81
C ARG A 136 19.96 9.58 21.57
N TYR A 137 19.43 10.47 22.40
CA TYR A 137 18.14 11.11 22.18
C TYR A 137 18.21 11.89 20.87
N SER A 138 17.66 11.28 19.82
CA SER A 138 17.32 11.94 18.58
C SER A 138 16.19 12.92 18.91
N GLY A 139 16.53 14.21 19.09
CA GLY A 139 15.56 15.26 19.41
C GLY A 139 14.39 15.31 18.42
N PRO A 140 13.26 15.96 18.76
CA PRO A 140 12.02 15.92 17.98
C PRO A 140 12.19 16.24 16.48
N GLY A 141 13.14 17.10 16.12
CA GLY A 141 13.46 17.40 14.71
C GLY A 141 14.02 16.21 13.90
N SER A 142 14.74 15.29 14.53
CA SER A 142 15.34 14.13 13.85
C SER A 142 14.32 13.01 13.56
N LEU A 143 13.26 12.90 14.38
CA LEU A 143 12.16 11.96 14.10
C LEU A 143 11.28 12.48 12.97
N PHE A 144 10.96 13.77 12.98
CA PHE A 144 10.24 14.42 11.89
C PHE A 144 10.99 14.33 10.55
N ALA A 145 12.31 14.55 10.55
CA ALA A 145 13.13 14.38 9.35
C ALA A 145 13.11 12.94 8.81
N LYS A 146 13.11 11.93 9.70
CA LYS A 146 12.97 10.52 9.29
C LYS A 146 11.58 10.22 8.72
N GLU A 147 10.53 10.79 9.29
CA GLU A 147 9.16 10.65 8.77
C GLU A 147 9.04 11.26 7.36
N ILE A 148 9.61 12.44 7.13
CA ILE A 148 9.68 13.05 5.79
C ILE A 148 10.49 12.18 4.84
N ALA A 149 11.67 11.69 5.26
CA ALA A 149 12.51 10.82 4.44
C ALA A 149 11.78 9.53 4.07
N LEU A 150 11.02 8.94 5.00
CA LEU A 150 10.19 7.77 4.73
C LEU A 150 9.14 8.08 3.65
N ILE A 151 8.41 9.19 3.78
CA ILE A 151 7.39 9.58 2.80
C ILE A 151 8.05 9.73 1.43
N ALA A 152 9.15 10.50 1.34
CA ALA A 152 9.84 10.77 0.09
C ALA A 152 10.37 9.49 -0.57
N ILE A 153 11.09 8.65 0.17
CA ILE A 153 11.71 7.43 -0.36
C ILE A 153 10.64 6.44 -0.81
N VAL A 154 9.63 6.15 0.03
CA VAL A 154 8.58 5.19 -0.33
C VAL A 154 7.77 5.69 -1.52
N THR A 155 7.48 6.99 -1.60
CA THR A 155 6.79 7.59 -2.75
C THR A 155 7.58 7.39 -4.05
N VAL A 156 8.88 7.68 -4.06
CA VAL A 156 9.73 7.50 -5.24
C VAL A 156 9.81 6.03 -5.63
N LEU A 157 10.01 5.13 -4.67
CA LEU A 157 10.06 3.68 -4.93
C LEU A 157 8.74 3.18 -5.52
N MET A 158 7.61 3.59 -4.97
CA MET A 158 6.29 3.22 -5.50
C MET A 158 6.04 3.81 -6.88
N ALA A 159 6.45 5.06 -7.14
CA ALA A 159 6.32 5.66 -8.45
C ALA A 159 7.14 4.93 -9.51
N LEU A 160 8.38 4.56 -9.20
CA LEU A 160 9.22 3.78 -10.11
C LEU A 160 8.65 2.37 -10.32
N PHE A 161 8.25 1.69 -9.24
CA PHE A 161 7.70 0.34 -9.30
C PHE A 161 6.41 0.28 -10.13
N MET A 162 5.45 1.16 -9.85
CA MET A 162 4.18 1.20 -10.57
C MET A 162 4.36 1.66 -12.01
N THR A 163 5.23 2.65 -12.27
CA THR A 163 5.53 3.07 -13.66
C THR A 163 6.17 1.93 -14.45
N THR A 164 7.05 1.14 -13.82
CA THR A 164 7.67 -0.03 -14.45
C THR A 164 6.62 -1.08 -14.79
N ILE A 165 5.77 -1.47 -13.84
CA ILE A 165 4.69 -2.44 -14.09
C ILE A 165 3.74 -1.92 -15.18
N ASN A 166 3.44 -0.63 -15.17
CA ASN A 166 2.58 -0.02 -16.18
C ASN A 166 3.23 -0.06 -17.57
N PHE A 167 4.53 0.24 -17.65
CA PHE A 167 5.31 0.20 -18.89
C PHE A 167 5.32 -1.19 -19.50
N PHE A 168 5.64 -2.22 -18.71
CA PHE A 168 5.85 -3.56 -19.24
C PHE A 168 4.57 -4.35 -19.46
N ILE A 169 3.54 -4.14 -18.63
CA ILE A 169 2.39 -5.05 -18.52
C ILE A 169 1.06 -4.31 -18.56
N VAL A 170 0.85 -3.30 -17.71
CA VAL A 170 -0.52 -2.77 -17.51
C VAL A 170 -1.02 -2.01 -18.73
N THR A 171 -0.25 -1.05 -19.23
CA THR A 171 -0.65 -0.27 -20.41
C THR A 171 -0.76 -1.14 -21.66
N PRO A 172 0.20 -2.03 -21.98
CA PRO A 172 0.06 -2.93 -23.13
C PRO A 172 -1.21 -3.75 -23.05
N ALA A 173 -1.45 -4.44 -21.93
CA ALA A 173 -2.62 -5.31 -21.77
C ALA A 173 -3.94 -4.51 -21.81
N TYR A 174 -3.98 -3.32 -21.21
CA TYR A 174 -5.17 -2.47 -21.21
C TYR A 174 -5.46 -1.87 -22.59
N ALA A 175 -4.46 -1.24 -23.21
CA ALA A 175 -4.59 -0.53 -24.49
C ALA A 175 -4.96 -1.47 -25.64
N SER A 176 -4.39 -2.67 -25.63
CA SER A 176 -4.63 -3.71 -26.63
C SER A 176 -5.88 -4.55 -26.38
N LYS A 177 -6.65 -4.24 -25.31
CA LYS A 177 -7.75 -5.09 -24.83
C LYS A 177 -7.31 -6.57 -24.70
N GLY A 178 -6.10 -6.78 -24.22
CA GLY A 178 -5.50 -8.08 -23.94
C GLY A 178 -4.90 -8.83 -25.12
N SER A 179 -4.91 -8.30 -26.36
CA SER A 179 -4.20 -8.93 -27.48
C SER A 179 -2.67 -8.90 -27.30
N HIS A 180 -2.16 -7.89 -26.59
CA HIS A 180 -0.74 -7.70 -26.32
C HIS A 180 -0.49 -7.45 -24.83
N VAL A 181 -0.12 -8.51 -24.10
CA VAL A 181 0.11 -8.44 -22.64
C VAL A 181 1.43 -7.75 -22.29
N PHE A 182 2.43 -7.81 -23.17
CA PHE A 182 3.77 -7.27 -22.95
C PHE A 182 4.09 -6.11 -23.89
N PHE A 183 4.88 -5.14 -23.40
CA PHE A 183 5.23 -3.94 -24.17
C PHE A 183 5.90 -4.26 -25.51
N THR A 184 6.75 -5.28 -25.60
CA THR A 184 7.42 -5.65 -26.85
C THR A 184 6.42 -6.05 -27.92
N THR A 185 5.45 -6.89 -27.55
CA THR A 185 4.39 -7.32 -28.47
C THR A 185 3.48 -6.17 -28.88
N PHE A 186 3.22 -5.25 -27.95
CA PHE A 186 2.37 -4.10 -28.20
C PHE A 186 3.02 -3.05 -29.10
N VAL A 187 4.24 -2.60 -28.77
CA VAL A 187 4.97 -1.59 -29.57
C VAL A 187 5.27 -2.11 -30.99
N ASN A 188 5.58 -3.41 -31.13
CA ASN A 188 5.83 -3.99 -32.46
C ASN A 188 4.55 -4.23 -33.28
N SER A 189 3.36 -4.21 -32.67
CA SER A 189 2.09 -4.39 -33.39
C SER A 189 1.69 -3.18 -34.22
N GLY A 190 2.18 -1.98 -33.86
CA GLY A 190 1.69 -0.73 -34.44
C GLY A 190 0.29 -0.33 -33.99
N GLU A 191 -0.37 -1.11 -33.12
CA GLU A 191 -1.72 -0.84 -32.61
C GLU A 191 -1.69 0.14 -31.43
N TYR A 192 -1.25 1.38 -31.69
CA TYR A 192 -1.20 2.42 -30.67
C TYR A 192 -2.61 2.95 -30.39
N GLY A 193 -3.28 2.39 -29.39
CA GLY A 193 -4.64 2.74 -28.96
C GLY A 193 -4.80 4.10 -28.25
N PHE A 194 -3.78 4.94 -28.26
CA PHE A 194 -3.80 6.31 -27.76
C PHE A 194 -3.33 7.21 -28.91
N ASN A 195 -3.49 8.54 -28.84
CA ASN A 195 -2.86 9.49 -29.79
C ASN A 195 -1.31 9.47 -29.69
N ALA A 196 -0.71 8.29 -29.56
CA ALA A 196 0.68 8.00 -29.37
C ALA A 196 1.32 7.90 -30.74
N VAL A 197 2.22 8.83 -30.97
CA VAL A 197 3.17 8.82 -32.08
C VAL A 197 3.86 7.46 -32.12
N ASP A 198 4.01 6.89 -33.31
CA ASP A 198 4.53 5.52 -33.47
C ASP A 198 5.93 5.34 -32.88
N GLY A 199 6.14 4.20 -32.19
CA GLY A 199 7.47 3.72 -31.80
C GLY A 199 7.78 3.73 -30.31
N TYR A 200 8.97 3.22 -29.99
CA TYR A 200 9.45 3.03 -28.62
C TYR A 200 9.59 4.33 -27.83
N VAL A 201 10.13 5.38 -28.45
CA VAL A 201 10.44 6.66 -27.78
C VAL A 201 9.16 7.40 -27.37
N PRO A 202 8.17 7.59 -28.25
CA PRO A 202 6.93 8.24 -27.83
C PRO A 202 6.14 7.43 -26.81
N TYR A 203 6.14 6.09 -26.90
CA TYR A 203 5.55 5.25 -25.87
C TYR A 203 6.19 5.50 -24.51
N LEU A 204 7.53 5.47 -24.41
CA LEU A 204 8.24 5.76 -23.17
C LEU A 204 7.91 7.14 -22.60
N ILE A 205 7.87 8.18 -23.44
CA ILE A 205 7.52 9.54 -23.02
C ILE A 205 6.09 9.59 -22.49
N ALA A 206 5.13 8.97 -23.18
CA ALA A 206 3.74 8.91 -22.73
C ALA A 206 3.63 8.24 -21.36
N MET A 207 4.38 7.15 -21.15
CA MET A 207 4.39 6.44 -19.86
C MET A 207 4.97 7.29 -18.73
N ILE A 208 6.06 8.02 -18.98
CA ILE A 208 6.67 8.93 -18.01
C ILE A 208 5.70 10.06 -17.64
N VAL A 209 5.13 10.73 -18.65
CA VAL A 209 4.24 11.89 -18.46
C VAL A 209 2.95 11.50 -17.74
N MET A 210 2.38 10.33 -18.04
CA MET A 210 1.13 9.89 -17.42
C MET A 210 1.35 9.33 -16.02
N TYR A 211 2.26 8.37 -15.85
CA TYR A 211 2.30 7.54 -14.65
C TYR A 211 3.20 8.08 -13.55
N ILE A 212 4.32 8.76 -13.87
CA ILE A 212 5.19 9.28 -12.82
C ILE A 212 4.50 10.35 -11.98
N PRO A 213 3.88 11.41 -12.56
CA PRO A 213 3.19 12.43 -11.78
C PRO A 213 2.03 11.85 -10.97
N PHE A 214 1.22 10.99 -11.59
CA PHE A 214 0.09 10.33 -10.92
C PHE A 214 0.56 9.52 -9.71
N ASN A 215 1.54 8.63 -9.89
CA ASN A 215 2.00 7.76 -8.80
C ASN A 215 2.69 8.57 -7.69
N LEU A 216 3.49 9.58 -8.03
CA LEU A 216 4.11 10.46 -7.03
C LEU A 216 3.04 11.14 -6.16
N ILE A 217 2.02 11.74 -6.78
CA ILE A 217 0.95 12.43 -6.05
C ILE A 217 0.12 11.45 -5.23
N LYS A 218 -0.27 10.31 -5.82
CA LYS A 218 -1.08 9.30 -5.12
C LYS A 218 -0.38 8.78 -3.87
N PHE A 219 0.87 8.33 -3.99
CA PHE A 219 1.57 7.73 -2.85
C PHE A 219 2.06 8.79 -1.84
N ALA A 220 2.46 9.99 -2.28
CA ALA A 220 2.81 11.07 -1.36
C ALA A 220 1.61 11.48 -0.50
N SER A 221 0.44 11.68 -1.13
CA SER A 221 -0.77 12.08 -0.42
C SER A 221 -1.28 10.99 0.52
N CYS A 222 -1.26 9.71 0.09
CA CYS A 222 -1.62 8.59 0.96
C CYS A 222 -0.69 8.48 2.17
N LEU A 223 0.63 8.53 1.98
CA LEU A 223 1.60 8.44 3.07
C LEU A 223 1.50 9.64 4.00
N PHE A 224 1.31 10.85 3.46
CA PHE A 224 1.12 12.06 4.25
C PHE A 224 -0.14 11.96 5.15
N LEU A 225 -1.29 11.61 4.56
CA LEU A 225 -2.54 11.41 5.30
C LEU A 225 -2.40 10.31 6.36
N PHE A 226 -1.77 9.19 6.00
CA PHE A 226 -1.47 8.12 6.93
C PHE A 226 -0.65 8.61 8.13
N MET A 227 0.39 9.42 7.89
CA MET A 227 1.22 9.95 8.98
C MET A 227 0.47 10.90 9.91
N LEU A 228 -0.50 11.66 9.39
CA LEU A 228 -1.39 12.50 10.21
C LEU A 228 -2.28 11.65 11.14
N ILE A 229 -2.85 10.56 10.64
CA ILE A 229 -3.73 9.69 11.43
C ILE A 229 -2.97 8.68 12.29
N LYS A 230 -1.72 8.35 11.95
CA LYS A 230 -0.93 7.31 12.64
C LYS A 230 -0.74 7.61 14.13
N LYS A 231 -0.43 8.85 14.50
CA LYS A 231 -0.19 9.25 15.90
C LYS A 231 -1.42 9.08 16.79
N PRO A 232 -2.61 9.64 16.45
CA PRO A 232 -3.81 9.42 17.27
C PRO A 232 -4.21 7.95 17.32
N LEU A 233 -4.04 7.20 16.23
CA LEU A 233 -4.33 5.77 16.17
C LEU A 233 -3.50 4.96 17.19
N ILE A 234 -2.21 5.24 17.29
CA ILE A 234 -1.30 4.54 18.23
C ILE A 234 -1.59 4.96 19.68
N SER A 235 -1.89 6.24 19.90
CA SER A 235 -2.23 6.76 21.23
C SER A 235 -3.42 6.03 21.85
N GLU A 236 -4.50 5.85 21.10
CA GLU A 236 -5.72 5.16 21.55
C GLU A 236 -5.50 3.66 21.82
N ILE A 237 -4.63 3.00 21.05
CA ILE A 237 -4.29 1.59 21.31
C ILE A 237 -3.56 1.47 22.65
N ASN A 238 -2.59 2.35 22.90
CA ASN A 238 -1.76 2.29 24.11
C ASN A 238 -2.54 2.65 25.38
N LEU A 239 -3.57 3.48 25.27
CA LEU A 239 -4.47 3.79 26.39
C LEU A 239 -5.37 2.60 26.80
N ARG A 240 -5.54 1.61 25.92
CA ARG A 240 -6.43 0.45 26.13
C ARG A 240 -5.69 -0.87 26.40
N SER A 241 -4.35 -0.88 26.38
CA SER A 241 -3.50 -2.05 26.66
C SER A 241 -2.97 -2.05 28.08
#